data_AF-X1VN12-F1
#
_entry.id   AF-X1VN12-F1
#
_cell.length_a   1.000
_cell.length_b   1.000
_cell.length_c   1.000
_cell.angle_alpha   90.00
_cell.angle_beta   90.00
_cell.angle_gamma   90.00
#
_symmetry.space_group_name_H-M   'P 1'
#
loop_
_entity.id
_entity.type
_entity.pdbx_description
1 polymer ?
#
loop_
_entity_poly.entity_id
_entity_poly.type
_entity_poly.pdbx_seq_one_letter_code
_entity_poly.pdbx_strand_id
1 'polypeptide(L)'
;TGVAELSNSVKIKYMAEYLLAAANRSVWSQFVDWDTITEGQGGSAFNYVAYQAMESDDLGAKLPEKDDIEATALKDSSITVTPYEYGRRVTLTRLVRFQSHVKTRQAAAKIVGQNMTDTIERAIRRGVLSGTNTFMPNNNVLRTELVVSDTAADNDRPTFEFLSQLVSMAQSMGIEPMGGGDFVAVIHPAVEPDILGLTEIKNIGYNFPEPLYKGEVARLCGIRFVKS
;
A
#
# COMPACT_ATOMS: atom_id res chain seq x y z
N THR A 1 45.31 -33.53 -27.23
CA THR A 1 44.76 -32.17 -27.41
C THR A 1 43.28 -32.20 -27.12
N GLY A 2 42.82 -31.33 -26.21
CA GLY A 2 41.42 -30.92 -26.10
C GLY A 2 40.56 -31.65 -25.06
N VAL A 3 40.55 -31.17 -23.82
CA VAL A 3 39.33 -31.16 -22.99
C VAL A 3 39.35 -29.85 -22.19
N ALA A 4 38.78 -28.79 -22.77
CA ALA A 4 38.48 -27.57 -22.02
C ALA A 4 37.07 -27.75 -21.44
N GLU A 5 37.00 -28.12 -20.17
CA GLU A 5 35.74 -28.05 -19.43
C GLU A 5 35.32 -26.58 -19.33
N LEU A 6 34.09 -26.27 -19.72
CA LEU A 6 33.48 -24.94 -19.64
C LEU A 6 33.19 -24.54 -18.18
N SER A 7 34.18 -24.61 -17.29
CA SER A 7 34.04 -24.38 -15.85
C SER A 7 33.57 -22.96 -15.52
N ASN A 8 33.79 -21.99 -16.41
CA ASN A 8 33.32 -20.61 -16.25
C ASN A 8 31.87 -20.37 -16.74
N SER A 9 31.23 -21.31 -17.44
CA SER A 9 29.83 -21.17 -17.88
C SER A 9 28.82 -21.71 -16.87
N VAL A 10 29.27 -22.46 -15.86
CA VAL A 10 28.42 -23.00 -14.80
C VAL A 10 28.29 -21.97 -13.69
N LYS A 11 27.46 -20.94 -13.92
CA LYS A 11 27.04 -20.04 -12.84
C LYS A 11 26.10 -20.79 -11.91
N ILE A 12 26.50 -20.93 -10.65
CA ILE A 12 25.64 -21.45 -9.57
C ILE A 12 24.45 -20.49 -9.45
N LYS A 13 23.28 -20.89 -9.96
CA LYS A 13 22.03 -20.17 -9.76
C LYS A 13 21.64 -20.38 -8.29
N TYR A 14 21.90 -19.39 -7.45
CA TYR A 14 21.25 -19.35 -6.14
C TYR A 14 19.74 -19.38 -6.40
N MET A 15 19.03 -20.32 -5.76
CA MET A 15 17.59 -20.48 -5.92
C MET A 15 16.87 -19.25 -5.36
N ALA A 16 16.82 -18.16 -6.12
CA ALA A 16 16.06 -16.94 -5.78
C ALA A 16 14.53 -17.17 -5.85
N GLU A 17 14.10 -18.40 -6.13
CA GLU A 17 12.69 -18.80 -6.17
C GLU A 17 11.95 -18.51 -4.86
N TYR A 18 12.61 -18.58 -3.71
CA TYR A 18 11.96 -18.24 -2.43
C TYR A 18 11.72 -16.74 -2.25
N LEU A 19 12.60 -15.88 -2.81
CA LEU A 19 12.36 -14.43 -2.84
C LEU A 19 11.33 -14.06 -3.89
N LEU A 20 11.34 -14.72 -5.05
CA LEU A 20 10.36 -14.51 -6.13
C LEU A 20 8.93 -14.91 -5.68
N ALA A 21 8.79 -16.07 -5.00
CA ALA A 21 7.50 -16.50 -4.46
C ALA A 21 7.01 -15.62 -3.30
N ALA A 22 7.93 -14.99 -2.56
CA ALA A 22 7.60 -14.04 -1.51
C ALA A 22 7.20 -12.67 -2.10
N ALA A 23 7.86 -12.21 -3.16
CA ALA A 23 7.52 -10.98 -3.88
C ALA A 23 6.14 -11.07 -4.57
N ASN A 24 5.72 -12.24 -5.04
CA ASN A 24 4.40 -12.41 -5.67
C ASN A 24 3.21 -12.25 -4.71
N ARG A 25 3.45 -12.13 -3.38
CA ARG A 25 2.38 -11.97 -2.37
C ARG A 25 2.26 -10.54 -1.84
N SER A 26 3.18 -9.65 -2.19
CA SER A 26 3.18 -8.30 -1.62
C SER A 26 2.19 -7.40 -2.35
N VAL A 27 1.19 -6.89 -1.65
CA VAL A 27 0.12 -6.03 -2.21
C VAL A 27 0.35 -4.58 -1.83
N TRP A 28 0.77 -4.32 -0.60
CA TRP A 28 0.99 -2.98 -0.08
C TRP A 28 2.32 -2.39 -0.58
N SER A 29 3.35 -3.22 -0.76
CA SER A 29 4.67 -2.77 -1.23
C SER A 29 4.68 -2.14 -2.62
N GLN A 30 3.71 -2.45 -3.48
CA GLN A 30 3.64 -1.95 -4.85
C GLN A 30 3.14 -0.49 -4.93
N PHE A 31 2.58 0.02 -3.82
CA PHE A 31 1.98 1.35 -3.74
C PHE A 31 2.82 2.33 -2.92
N VAL A 32 3.96 1.87 -2.41
CA VAL A 32 4.89 2.70 -1.63
C VAL A 32 5.96 3.22 -2.56
N ASP A 33 6.29 4.51 -2.42
CA ASP A 33 7.50 5.07 -3.01
C ASP A 33 8.70 4.73 -2.12
N TRP A 34 9.68 4.04 -2.69
CA TRP A 34 10.82 3.52 -1.95
C TRP A 34 12.01 4.45 -2.13
N ASP A 35 12.39 5.16 -1.08
CA ASP A 35 13.66 5.86 -1.05
C ASP A 35 14.80 4.89 -0.75
N THR A 36 15.84 4.90 -1.58
CA THR A 36 16.97 3.98 -1.45
C THR A 36 18.10 4.64 -0.68
N ILE A 37 18.41 4.10 0.50
CA ILE A 37 19.55 4.56 1.29
C ILE A 37 20.81 3.82 0.82
N THR A 38 21.78 4.55 0.28
CA THR A 38 23.09 4.00 -0.10
C THR A 38 24.04 3.91 1.11
N GLU A 39 24.97 2.96 1.08
CA GLU A 39 26.01 2.82 2.12
C GLU A 39 26.75 4.16 2.35
N GLY A 40 26.82 4.61 3.61
CA GLY A 40 27.44 5.88 4.00
C GLY A 40 26.48 7.08 4.12
N GLN A 41 25.23 6.95 3.67
CA GLN A 41 24.17 7.97 3.87
C GLN A 41 23.24 7.63 5.06
N GLY A 42 23.64 6.67 5.90
CA GLY A 42 22.83 6.19 7.02
C GLY A 42 22.85 7.15 8.21
N GLY A 43 21.67 7.37 8.80
CA GLY A 43 21.49 8.09 10.07
C GLY A 43 20.59 7.30 11.02
N SER A 44 20.61 7.63 12.32
CA SER A 44 19.71 7.03 13.31
C SER A 44 18.25 7.47 13.14
N ALA A 45 18.00 8.52 12.36
CA ALA A 45 16.69 9.00 11.93
C ALA A 45 16.84 9.76 10.61
N PHE A 46 15.78 9.74 9.80
CA PHE A 46 15.65 10.50 8.55
C PHE A 46 14.56 11.55 8.72
N ASN A 47 14.81 12.77 8.26
CA ASN A 47 13.84 13.87 8.37
C ASN A 47 13.39 14.30 6.97
N TYR A 48 12.09 14.28 6.74
CA TYR A 48 11.46 14.77 5.52
C TYR A 48 10.76 16.09 5.81
N VAL A 49 11.18 17.16 5.15
CA VAL A 49 10.57 18.49 5.30
C VAL A 49 9.53 18.67 4.20
N ALA A 50 8.30 18.99 4.59
CA ALA A 50 7.21 19.35 3.70
C ALA A 50 6.81 20.81 3.95
N TYR A 51 6.78 21.60 2.88
CA TYR A 51 6.30 22.97 2.92
C TYR A 51 4.77 22.98 2.76
N GLN A 52 4.09 23.78 3.57
CA GLN A 52 2.65 23.97 3.41
C GLN A 52 2.38 24.89 2.21
N ALA A 53 1.30 24.62 1.48
CA ALA A 53 0.82 25.53 0.45
C ALA A 53 0.47 26.89 1.08
N MET A 54 0.79 27.97 0.38
CA MET A 54 0.36 29.30 0.79
C MET A 54 -1.17 29.39 0.63
N GLU A 55 -1.83 30.05 1.58
CA GLU A 55 -3.25 30.36 1.44
C GLU A 55 -3.45 31.32 0.25
N SER A 56 -4.57 31.20 -0.44
CA SER A 56 -4.90 32.12 -1.52
C SER A 56 -5.12 33.52 -0.96
N ASP A 57 -4.62 34.54 -1.66
CA ASP A 57 -4.78 35.93 -1.26
C ASP A 57 -6.26 36.30 -1.05
N ASP A 58 -6.53 37.12 -0.03
CA ASP A 58 -7.86 37.67 0.20
C ASP A 58 -8.20 38.68 -0.92
N LEU A 59 -9.22 38.36 -1.72
CA LEU A 59 -9.72 39.20 -2.82
C LEU A 59 -10.25 40.57 -2.34
N GLY A 60 -10.52 40.72 -1.04
CA GLY A 60 -10.88 41.99 -0.40
C GLY A 60 -9.70 42.92 -0.10
N ALA A 61 -8.49 42.39 0.04
CA ALA A 61 -7.27 43.13 0.37
C ALA A 61 -6.54 43.62 -0.89
N LYS A 62 -7.23 44.41 -1.73
CA LYS A 62 -6.62 44.97 -2.94
C LYS A 62 -5.56 46.02 -2.58
N LEU A 63 -4.34 45.80 -3.07
CA LEU A 63 -3.24 46.74 -2.91
C LEU A 63 -3.53 48.01 -3.75
N PRO A 64 -3.52 49.21 -3.15
CA PRO A 64 -3.53 50.46 -3.91
C PRO A 64 -2.16 50.72 -4.55
N GLU A 65 -2.11 51.65 -5.52
CA GLU A 65 -0.95 51.91 -6.39
C GLU A 65 0.38 52.24 -5.66
N LYS A 66 0.34 52.57 -4.37
CA LYS A 66 1.49 53.04 -3.59
C LYS A 66 1.84 52.18 -2.37
N ASP A 67 1.11 51.11 -2.12
CA ASP A 67 1.39 50.23 -0.98
C ASP A 67 2.21 49.01 -1.44
N ASP A 68 3.24 48.69 -0.66
CA ASP A 68 4.05 47.50 -0.86
C ASP A 68 3.36 46.25 -0.30
N ILE A 69 3.73 45.09 -0.83
CA ILE A 69 3.20 43.78 -0.39
C ILE A 69 3.83 43.40 0.96
N GLU A 70 3.00 43.07 1.94
CA GLU A 70 3.46 42.55 3.24
C GLU A 70 4.07 41.14 3.08
N ALA A 71 5.23 40.94 3.70
CA ALA A 71 5.94 39.65 3.63
C ALA A 71 5.21 38.58 4.47
N THR A 72 4.85 37.46 3.84
CA THR A 72 4.23 36.32 4.52
C THR A 72 5.27 35.25 4.84
N ALA A 73 5.26 34.73 6.07
CA ALA A 73 6.15 33.65 6.49
C ALA A 73 5.73 32.30 5.88
N LEU A 74 6.68 31.58 5.30
CA LEU A 74 6.47 30.22 4.81
C LEU A 74 6.42 29.26 6.01
N LYS A 75 5.37 28.42 6.06
CA LYS A 75 5.22 27.39 7.09
C LYS A 75 5.81 26.06 6.60
N ASP A 76 6.69 25.48 7.41
CA ASP A 76 7.25 24.15 7.18
C ASP A 76 6.77 23.14 8.22
N SER A 77 6.79 21.86 7.84
CA SER A 77 6.52 20.73 8.71
C SER A 77 7.56 19.65 8.48
N SER A 78 8.03 19.01 9.56
CA SER A 78 9.08 18.00 9.48
C SER A 78 8.56 16.65 9.97
N ILE A 79 8.72 15.61 9.14
CA ILE A 79 8.35 14.23 9.45
C ILE A 79 9.63 13.43 9.70
N THR A 80 9.84 13.04 10.96
CA THR A 80 11.00 12.23 11.36
C THR A 80 10.66 10.74 11.34
N VAL A 81 11.41 9.96 10.56
CA VAL A 81 11.30 8.51 10.45
C VAL A 81 12.50 7.83 11.10
N THR A 82 12.25 7.01 12.10
CA THR A 82 13.27 6.20 12.78
C THR A 82 13.28 4.78 12.21
N PRO A 83 14.42 4.26 11.71
CA PRO A 83 14.50 2.89 11.22
C PRO A 83 14.41 1.89 12.37
N TYR A 84 13.70 0.78 12.15
CA TYR A 84 13.57 -0.34 13.09
C TYR A 84 13.93 -1.66 12.40
N GLU A 85 14.58 -2.56 13.14
CA GLU A 85 14.89 -3.91 12.64
C GLU A 85 13.82 -4.92 13.08
N TYR A 86 13.36 -5.73 12.12
CA TYR A 86 12.47 -6.86 12.38
C TYR A 86 13.08 -8.13 11.78
N GLY A 87 13.16 -9.20 12.57
CA GLY A 87 13.72 -10.46 12.09
C GLY A 87 13.37 -11.67 12.95
N ARG A 88 13.34 -12.84 12.32
CA ARG A 88 13.23 -14.14 12.99
C ARG A 88 14.28 -15.11 12.44
N ARG A 89 14.86 -15.92 13.32
CA ARG A 89 15.88 -16.91 12.99
C ARG A 89 15.35 -18.32 13.21
N VAL A 90 15.59 -19.21 12.26
CA VAL A 90 15.31 -20.65 12.38
C VAL A 90 16.64 -21.40 12.45
N THR A 91 16.83 -22.22 13.48
CA THR A 91 18.02 -23.07 13.66
C THR A 91 17.67 -24.54 13.48
N LEU A 92 18.35 -25.22 12.55
CA LEU A 92 18.23 -26.66 12.33
C LEU A 92 19.46 -27.37 12.88
N THR A 93 19.25 -28.35 13.76
CA THR A 93 20.32 -29.18 14.33
C THR A 93 20.92 -30.11 13.26
N ARG A 94 22.16 -30.55 13.47
CA ARG A 94 22.84 -31.48 12.53
C ARG A 94 22.11 -32.81 12.42
N LEU A 95 21.59 -33.33 13.53
CA LEU A 95 20.87 -34.59 13.59
C LEU A 95 19.58 -34.56 12.75
N VAL A 96 18.79 -33.48 12.86
CA VAL A 96 17.57 -33.31 12.04
C VAL A 96 17.90 -33.24 10.54
N ARG A 97 19.04 -32.66 10.16
CA ARG A 97 19.46 -32.62 8.74
C ARG A 97 19.76 -34.00 8.16
N PHE A 98 20.27 -34.93 8.98
CA PHE A 98 20.61 -36.29 8.53
C PHE A 98 19.42 -37.26 8.64
N GLN A 99 18.51 -37.02 9.58
CA GLN A 99 17.36 -37.90 9.82
C GLN A 99 16.09 -37.48 9.06
N SER A 100 16.02 -36.24 8.56
CA SER A 100 14.83 -35.77 7.86
C SER A 100 14.71 -36.39 6.46
N HIS A 101 13.58 -37.05 6.19
CA HIS A 101 13.24 -37.56 4.87
C HIS A 101 12.96 -36.45 3.84
N VAL A 102 12.52 -35.29 4.30
CA VAL A 102 12.20 -34.11 3.48
C VAL A 102 13.35 -33.10 3.44
N LYS A 103 13.40 -32.25 2.41
CA LYS A 103 14.39 -31.16 2.26
C LYS A 103 14.13 -30.02 3.25
N THR A 104 14.35 -30.28 4.54
CA THR A 104 14.07 -29.37 5.66
C THR A 104 14.73 -27.99 5.55
N ARG A 105 15.93 -27.92 4.95
CA ARG A 105 16.61 -26.64 4.72
C ARG A 105 15.88 -25.74 3.72
N GLN A 106 15.35 -26.32 2.64
CA GLN A 106 14.60 -25.56 1.63
C GLN A 106 13.25 -25.11 2.17
N ALA A 107 12.56 -25.97 2.93
CA ALA A 107 11.31 -25.63 3.59
C ALA A 107 11.51 -24.48 4.61
N ALA A 108 12.55 -24.57 5.45
CA ALA A 108 12.88 -23.52 6.40
C ALA A 108 13.21 -22.18 5.71
N ALA A 109 13.99 -22.21 4.64
CA ALA A 109 14.30 -21.01 3.86
C ALA A 109 13.04 -20.36 3.25
N LYS A 110 12.11 -21.17 2.73
CA LYS A 110 10.84 -20.68 2.19
C LYS A 110 9.98 -20.00 3.26
N ILE A 111 9.87 -20.60 4.44
CA ILE A 111 9.09 -20.03 5.56
C ILE A 111 9.70 -18.72 6.03
N VAL A 112 11.03 -18.64 6.12
CA VAL A 112 11.73 -17.40 6.49
C VAL A 112 11.49 -16.30 5.43
N GLY A 113 11.56 -16.64 4.14
CA GLY A 113 11.24 -15.70 3.06
C GLY A 113 9.79 -15.19 3.12
N GLN A 114 8.83 -16.08 3.39
CA GLN A 114 7.43 -15.69 3.59
C GLN A 114 7.24 -14.78 4.80
N ASN A 115 7.91 -15.09 5.92
CA ASN A 115 7.84 -14.26 7.11
C ASN A 115 8.41 -12.86 6.89
N MET A 116 9.48 -12.73 6.09
CA MET A 116 10.05 -11.45 5.71
C MET A 116 9.01 -10.58 4.97
N THR A 117 8.40 -11.11 3.90
CA THR A 117 7.37 -10.36 3.15
C THR A 117 6.17 -10.01 4.02
N ASP A 118 5.63 -10.95 4.81
CA ASP A 118 4.48 -10.70 5.68
C ASP A 118 4.77 -9.63 6.74
N THR A 119 6.05 -9.44 7.09
CA THR A 119 6.49 -8.44 8.07
C THR A 119 6.59 -7.06 7.41
N ILE A 120 7.15 -6.97 6.20
CA ILE A 120 7.19 -5.73 5.40
C ILE A 120 5.76 -5.24 5.13
N GLU A 121 4.88 -6.11 4.65
CA GLU A 121 3.47 -5.78 4.36
C GLU A 121 2.72 -5.29 5.60
N ARG A 122 2.93 -5.93 6.76
CA ARG A 122 2.29 -5.52 8.02
C ARG A 122 2.81 -4.16 8.50
N ALA A 123 4.10 -3.88 8.32
CA ALA A 123 4.68 -2.60 8.69
C ALA A 123 4.08 -1.46 7.84
N ILE A 124 4.03 -1.63 6.52
CA ILE A 124 3.42 -0.66 5.60
C ILE A 124 1.94 -0.45 5.94
N ARG A 125 1.18 -1.53 6.09
CA ARG A 125 -0.25 -1.46 6.44
C ARG A 125 -0.48 -0.71 7.75
N ARG A 126 0.37 -0.94 8.76
CA ARG A 126 0.26 -0.23 10.04
C ARG A 126 0.52 1.26 9.88
N GLY A 127 1.49 1.65 9.06
CA GLY A 127 1.76 3.05 8.74
C GLY A 127 0.55 3.73 8.09
N VAL A 128 -0.01 3.11 7.04
CA VAL A 128 -1.18 3.65 6.32
C VAL A 128 -2.43 3.73 7.21
N LEU A 129 -2.75 2.67 7.96
CA LEU A 129 -3.92 2.64 8.84
C LEU A 129 -3.78 3.50 10.10
N SER A 130 -2.59 4.04 10.39
CA SER A 130 -2.39 4.97 11.51
C SER A 130 -2.91 6.39 11.22
N GLY A 131 -3.44 6.64 10.02
CA GLY A 131 -4.04 7.92 9.66
C GLY A 131 -5.24 8.29 10.55
N THR A 132 -5.46 9.59 10.75
CA THR A 132 -6.50 10.12 11.64
C THR A 132 -7.90 10.11 11.01
N ASN A 133 -7.99 10.21 9.68
CA ASN A 133 -9.26 10.32 8.98
C ASN A 133 -9.83 8.94 8.68
N THR A 134 -10.90 8.56 9.40
CA THR A 134 -11.68 7.35 9.13
C THR A 134 -13.07 7.76 8.66
N PHE A 135 -13.45 7.33 7.46
CA PHE A 135 -14.80 7.53 6.91
C PHE A 135 -15.57 6.22 6.99
N MET A 136 -16.78 6.29 7.53
CA MET A 136 -17.66 5.14 7.66
C MET A 136 -18.91 5.35 6.80
N PRO A 137 -19.45 4.27 6.21
CA PRO A 137 -20.73 4.35 5.52
C PRO A 137 -21.85 4.75 6.48
N ASN A 138 -22.91 5.33 5.93
CA ASN A 138 -24.13 5.73 6.64
C ASN A 138 -23.94 6.80 7.74
N ASN A 139 -22.86 7.61 7.64
CA ASN A 139 -22.56 8.70 8.59
C ASN A 139 -22.34 8.23 10.05
N ASN A 140 -21.96 6.97 10.23
CA ASN A 140 -21.56 6.45 11.53
C ASN A 140 -20.28 7.12 12.02
N VAL A 141 -20.21 7.43 13.31
CA VAL A 141 -19.07 8.14 13.92
C VAL A 141 -18.10 7.14 14.55
N LEU A 142 -18.61 5.99 15.00
CA LEU A 142 -17.83 4.98 15.71
C LEU A 142 -17.93 3.61 15.04
N ARG A 143 -16.83 2.85 15.09
CA ARG A 143 -16.78 1.48 14.56
C ARG A 143 -17.81 0.56 15.22
N THR A 144 -18.17 0.83 16.47
CA THR A 144 -19.16 0.04 17.22
C THR A 144 -20.60 0.24 16.75
N GLU A 145 -20.84 1.28 15.95
CA GLU A 145 -22.17 1.59 15.40
C GLU A 145 -22.40 0.84 14.09
N LEU A 146 -21.36 0.21 13.53
CA LEU A 146 -21.48 -0.58 12.30
C LEU A 146 -22.30 -1.84 12.56
N VAL A 147 -23.46 -1.94 11.92
CA VAL A 147 -24.36 -3.08 11.99
C VAL A 147 -24.41 -3.78 10.64
N VAL A 148 -24.28 -5.10 10.67
CA VAL A 148 -24.62 -5.94 9.52
C VAL A 148 -26.04 -6.43 9.75
N SER A 149 -27.00 -5.84 9.05
CA SER A 149 -28.39 -6.31 9.02
C SER A 149 -28.79 -6.76 7.61
N ASP A 150 -29.79 -7.64 7.52
CA ASP A 150 -30.32 -8.10 6.23
C ASP A 150 -31.23 -7.05 5.57
N THR A 151 -31.67 -6.05 6.34
CA THR A 151 -32.55 -4.97 5.87
C THR A 151 -31.72 -3.85 5.26
N ALA A 152 -32.02 -3.43 4.02
CA ALA A 152 -31.27 -2.41 3.29
C ALA A 152 -31.14 -1.04 4.00
N ALA A 153 -31.97 -0.76 5.01
CA ALA A 153 -31.95 0.50 5.76
C ALA A 153 -30.87 0.57 6.86
N ASP A 154 -30.48 -0.59 7.43
CA ASP A 154 -29.53 -0.67 8.55
C ASP A 154 -28.29 -1.49 8.17
N ASN A 155 -27.99 -1.58 6.87
CA ASN A 155 -26.85 -2.35 6.39
C ASN A 155 -25.74 -1.39 5.97
N ASP A 156 -24.68 -1.34 6.76
CA ASP A 156 -23.54 -0.44 6.56
C ASP A 156 -22.58 -0.94 5.46
N ARG A 157 -23.16 -1.38 4.34
CA ARG A 157 -22.41 -1.76 3.15
C ARG A 157 -21.88 -0.52 2.42
N PRO A 158 -20.70 -0.62 1.79
CA PRO A 158 -20.21 0.44 0.92
C PRO A 158 -21.15 0.62 -0.27
N THR A 159 -21.77 1.80 -0.39
CA THR A 159 -22.64 2.17 -1.51
C THR A 159 -21.87 2.98 -2.57
N PHE A 160 -22.41 3.05 -3.79
CA PHE A 160 -21.84 3.89 -4.86
C PHE A 160 -21.71 5.36 -4.43
N GLU A 161 -22.74 5.91 -3.80
CA GLU A 161 -22.77 7.28 -3.29
C GLU A 161 -21.70 7.55 -2.23
N PHE A 162 -21.49 6.59 -1.31
CA PHE A 162 -20.43 6.72 -0.31
C PHE A 162 -19.04 6.77 -0.98
N LEU A 163 -18.81 5.91 -1.97
CA LEU A 163 -17.52 5.86 -2.69
C LEU A 163 -17.29 7.11 -3.55
N SER A 164 -18.31 7.63 -4.22
CA SER A 164 -18.20 8.86 -5.04
C SER A 164 -17.93 10.10 -4.16
N GLN A 165 -18.58 10.21 -3.00
CA GLN A 165 -18.33 11.27 -2.03
C GLN A 165 -16.89 11.21 -1.49
N LEU A 166 -16.38 10.01 -1.21
CA LEU A 166 -15.00 9.83 -0.74
C LEU A 166 -13.98 10.34 -1.78
N VAL A 167 -14.20 10.04 -3.06
CA VAL A 167 -13.35 10.54 -4.16
C VAL A 167 -13.45 12.05 -4.29
N SER A 168 -14.66 12.62 -4.25
CA SER A 168 -14.86 14.07 -4.29
C SER A 168 -14.16 14.78 -3.13
N MET A 169 -14.19 14.19 -1.93
CA MET A 169 -13.51 14.74 -0.76
C MET A 169 -11.99 14.68 -0.93
N ALA A 170 -11.45 13.56 -1.40
CA ALA A 170 -10.02 13.43 -1.68
C ALA A 170 -9.55 14.47 -2.72
N GLN A 171 -10.33 14.69 -3.78
CA GLN A 171 -10.06 15.71 -4.79
C GLN A 171 -10.15 17.13 -4.23
N SER A 172 -11.14 17.43 -3.36
CA SER A 172 -11.24 18.74 -2.71
C SER A 172 -10.07 19.05 -1.77
N MET A 173 -9.44 18.01 -1.23
CA MET A 173 -8.23 18.13 -0.40
C MET A 173 -6.96 18.28 -1.26
N GLY A 174 -7.07 18.28 -2.59
CA GLY A 174 -5.95 18.38 -3.50
C GLY A 174 -5.07 17.12 -3.56
N ILE A 175 -5.59 15.96 -3.17
CA ILE A 175 -4.84 14.71 -3.19
C ILE A 175 -4.74 14.22 -4.64
N GLU A 176 -3.51 14.04 -5.12
CA GLU A 176 -3.28 13.53 -6.46
C GLU A 176 -3.57 12.02 -6.57
N PRO A 177 -4.21 11.56 -7.66
CA PRO A 177 -4.47 10.15 -7.87
C PRO A 177 -3.17 9.40 -8.16
N MET A 178 -3.08 8.16 -7.66
CA MET A 178 -1.84 7.40 -7.74
C MET A 178 -1.58 6.87 -9.16
N GLY A 179 -0.43 7.22 -9.74
CA GLY A 179 -0.09 6.85 -11.12
C GLY A 179 -0.90 7.59 -12.18
N GLY A 180 -1.45 8.77 -11.85
CA GLY A 180 -2.04 9.71 -12.82
C GLY A 180 -3.45 9.37 -13.30
N GLY A 181 -4.20 8.49 -12.62
CA GLY A 181 -5.54 8.10 -13.07
C GLY A 181 -6.55 7.74 -11.98
N ASP A 182 -6.19 6.89 -11.01
CA ASP A 182 -7.14 6.38 -10.01
C ASP A 182 -6.57 6.33 -8.60
N PHE A 183 -7.45 6.53 -7.62
CA PHE A 183 -7.18 6.21 -6.21
C PHE A 183 -7.16 4.69 -6.01
N VAL A 184 -6.46 4.22 -4.98
CA VAL A 184 -6.34 2.78 -4.69
C VAL A 184 -6.96 2.48 -3.33
N ALA A 185 -7.88 1.52 -3.31
CA ALA A 185 -8.48 1.00 -2.08
C ALA A 185 -8.09 -0.47 -1.90
N VAL A 186 -7.39 -0.77 -0.81
CA VAL A 186 -7.06 -2.15 -0.46
C VAL A 186 -8.15 -2.73 0.44
N ILE A 187 -8.79 -3.81 0.01
CA ILE A 187 -9.96 -4.40 0.67
C ILE A 187 -9.68 -5.77 1.26
N HIS A 188 -10.40 -6.10 2.34
CA HIS A 188 -10.42 -7.45 2.90
C HIS A 188 -11.31 -8.36 2.04
N PRO A 189 -10.98 -9.66 1.85
CA PRO A 189 -11.75 -10.58 1.01
C PRO A 189 -13.22 -10.75 1.42
N ALA A 190 -13.55 -10.48 2.68
CA ALA A 190 -14.94 -10.53 3.14
C ALA A 190 -15.83 -9.41 2.55
N VAL A 191 -15.24 -8.29 2.09
CA VAL A 191 -15.95 -7.12 1.54
C VAL A 191 -16.04 -7.20 0.01
N GLU A 192 -15.27 -8.09 -0.62
CA GLU A 192 -15.31 -8.36 -2.06
C GLU A 192 -16.73 -8.63 -2.60
N PRO A 193 -17.54 -9.54 -2.03
CA PRO A 193 -18.88 -9.81 -2.55
C PRO A 193 -19.82 -8.60 -2.44
N ASP A 194 -19.66 -7.75 -1.43
CA ASP A 194 -20.47 -6.55 -1.28
C ASP A 194 -20.16 -5.53 -2.38
N ILE A 195 -18.89 -5.38 -2.77
CA ILE A 195 -18.47 -4.51 -3.87
C ILE A 195 -18.92 -5.07 -5.22
N LEU A 196 -18.70 -6.37 -5.48
CA LEU A 196 -19.12 -7.01 -6.74
C LEU A 196 -20.65 -7.07 -6.89
N GLY A 197 -21.38 -7.07 -5.77
CA GLY A 197 -22.83 -7.06 -5.72
C GLY A 197 -23.48 -5.71 -6.07
N LEU A 198 -22.70 -4.63 -6.17
CA LEU A 198 -23.20 -3.30 -6.57
C LEU A 198 -23.77 -3.34 -7.99
N THR A 199 -24.96 -2.76 -8.14
CA THR A 199 -25.73 -2.73 -9.39
C THR A 199 -24.93 -2.05 -10.51
N GLU A 200 -24.19 -1.01 -10.16
CA GLU A 200 -23.36 -0.21 -11.05
C GLU A 200 -22.22 -1.05 -11.63
N ILE A 201 -21.55 -1.85 -10.81
CA ILE A 201 -20.48 -2.77 -11.25
C ILE A 201 -21.07 -3.90 -12.13
N LYS A 202 -22.22 -4.43 -11.74
CA LYS A 202 -22.89 -5.53 -12.45
C LYS A 202 -23.37 -5.11 -13.85
N ASN A 203 -23.76 -3.85 -14.03
CA ASN A 203 -24.28 -3.31 -15.29
C ASN A 203 -23.19 -2.91 -16.29
N ILE A 204 -21.97 -2.58 -15.83
CA ILE A 204 -20.89 -2.12 -16.71
C ILE A 204 -20.38 -3.22 -17.64
N GLY A 205 -20.57 -4.50 -17.29
CA GLY A 205 -20.03 -5.63 -18.05
C GLY A 205 -18.50 -5.62 -18.01
N TYR A 206 -17.89 -6.63 -17.39
CA TYR A 206 -16.43 -6.71 -17.27
C TYR A 206 -15.75 -6.92 -18.64
N ASN A 207 -15.53 -5.84 -19.39
CA ASN A 207 -14.89 -5.85 -20.71
C ASN A 207 -13.41 -5.44 -20.68
N PHE A 208 -12.80 -5.37 -19.49
CA PHE A 208 -11.37 -5.06 -19.33
C PHE A 208 -10.60 -6.29 -18.81
N PRO A 209 -10.00 -7.11 -19.70
CA PRO A 209 -9.25 -8.31 -19.29
C PRO A 209 -7.86 -8.01 -18.71
N GLU A 210 -7.34 -6.80 -18.84
CA GLU A 210 -5.94 -6.46 -18.52
C GLU A 210 -5.63 -6.19 -17.03
N PRO A 211 -6.53 -5.65 -16.18
CA PRO A 211 -6.22 -5.46 -14.75
C PRO A 211 -6.38 -6.72 -13.88
N LEU A 212 -7.10 -7.74 -14.36
CA LEU A 212 -7.45 -8.92 -13.55
C LEU A 212 -6.21 -9.73 -13.08
N TYR A 213 -5.09 -9.61 -13.80
CA TYR A 213 -3.88 -10.37 -13.53
C TYR A 213 -3.05 -9.86 -12.33
N LYS A 214 -3.43 -8.76 -11.67
CA LYS A 214 -2.74 -8.20 -10.49
C LYS A 214 -3.53 -8.28 -9.17
N GLY A 215 -4.63 -9.02 -9.13
CA GLY A 215 -5.49 -9.09 -7.94
C GLY A 215 -6.39 -7.86 -7.74
N GLU A 216 -6.61 -7.10 -8.81
CA GLU A 216 -7.62 -6.04 -8.87
C GLU A 216 -9.00 -6.67 -9.01
N VAL A 217 -9.93 -6.27 -8.13
CA VAL A 217 -11.29 -6.82 -8.02
C VAL A 217 -12.26 -6.05 -8.91
N ALA A 218 -12.21 -4.72 -8.86
CA ALA A 218 -13.08 -3.85 -9.63
C ALA A 218 -12.48 -2.44 -9.73
N ARG A 219 -12.95 -1.67 -10.72
CA ARG A 219 -12.73 -0.23 -10.83
C ARG A 219 -14.07 0.49 -10.84
N LEU A 220 -14.26 1.42 -9.90
CA LEU A 220 -15.52 2.18 -9.76
C LEU A 220 -15.21 3.59 -9.26
N CYS A 221 -15.90 4.61 -9.78
CA CYS A 221 -15.74 6.02 -9.36
C CYS A 221 -14.30 6.58 -9.40
N GLY A 222 -13.40 6.00 -10.20
CA GLY A 222 -11.98 6.39 -10.17
C GLY A 222 -11.18 5.78 -9.00
N ILE A 223 -11.70 4.71 -8.39
CA ILE A 223 -11.01 3.87 -7.39
C ILE A 223 -10.72 2.50 -8.01
N ARG A 224 -9.49 2.02 -7.83
CA ARG A 224 -9.09 0.63 -8.08
C ARG A 224 -9.11 -0.16 -6.78
N PHE A 225 -9.91 -1.23 -6.74
CA PHE A 225 -10.01 -2.12 -5.58
C PHE A 225 -9.02 -3.27 -5.70
N VAL A 226 -8.12 -3.41 -4.73
CA VAL A 226 -7.12 -4.48 -4.70
C VAL A 226 -7.29 -5.32 -3.45
N LYS A 227 -7.27 -6.65 -3.61
CA LYS A 227 -7.45 -7.57 -2.47
C LYS A 227 -6.14 -7.77 -1.69
N SER A 228 -6.22 -7.85 -0.37
CA SER A 228 -5.08 -8.12 0.54
C SER A 228 -5.39 -9.17 1.60
#